data_AF-A0A414BFL1-F1
#
_entry.id   AF-A0A414BFL1-F1
#
_cell.length_a   1.000
_cell.length_b   1.000
_cell.length_c   1.000
_cell.angle_alpha   90.00
_cell.angle_beta   90.00
_cell.angle_gamma   90.00
#
_symmetry.space_group_name_H-M   'P 1'
#
loop_
_entity.id
_entity.type
_entity.pdbx_description
1 polymer ?
#
loop_
_entity_poly.entity_id
_entity_poly.type
_entity_poly.pdbx_seq_one_letter_code
_entity_poly.pdbx_strand_id
1 'polypeptide(L)'
;MKKKKLGGRPKLANYQKRTKCFRVMFTENDYIYIQSKAQQAGLSVNEFCHQAAMGCEVGQRISPEMVSAIRDLSGIANNVNQIAHQMHIYGLEAVKQQGFSIISEVSRIITQVKNNNHDSEDKTRADFGGIVNYANDQKNKKKSAILLAYEGVCAISNKTIADSFQIQASMRPKVKSSVKHVSLAFSPQDTIRFSDDEKGDTLMVEIAKKWMEQMGISNTQYIIARHHDTEHPHCHIVFNRIDNDGNLISDSNERIRNAKVCRALTKEYKLYFAPKNSKARNKSRLRPHQLRKYNLRSAALDALAVSRSWNDFLGILKGQGIDMRFNHAENSDKIRGISFCMDEFSIAGSKLDCDLSFNSLCVTLGNVTTELIIQPHQAITSSGGGGTSNEQGWRDDKNKDSQRNEPFYNPSKRRR
;
A
#
# COMPACT_ATOMS: atom_id res chain seq x y z
N MET A 1 -23.44 -11.58 69.51
CA MET A 1 -23.29 -11.45 68.03
C MET A 1 -22.66 -12.73 67.47
N LYS A 2 -23.40 -13.51 66.65
CA LYS A 2 -22.88 -14.75 66.04
C LYS A 2 -22.00 -14.41 64.82
N LYS A 3 -20.74 -14.87 64.82
CA LYS A 3 -19.81 -14.81 63.67
C LYS A 3 -20.38 -15.62 62.50
N LYS A 4 -20.60 -14.98 61.34
CA LYS A 4 -20.92 -15.66 60.08
C LYS A 4 -19.71 -16.46 59.61
N LYS A 5 -19.87 -17.75 59.36
CA LYS A 5 -18.88 -18.59 58.66
C LYS A 5 -18.90 -18.24 57.17
N LEU A 6 -17.77 -17.75 56.65
CA LEU A 6 -17.49 -17.66 55.22
C LEU A 6 -16.79 -18.96 54.81
N GLY A 7 -17.46 -19.78 54.00
CA GLY A 7 -16.89 -21.06 53.59
C GLY A 7 -17.73 -21.73 52.50
N GLY A 8 -17.70 -21.19 51.29
CA GLY A 8 -18.20 -21.85 50.09
C GLY A 8 -17.19 -21.66 48.96
N ARG A 9 -16.99 -22.71 48.14
CA ARG A 9 -16.07 -22.68 47.00
C ARG A 9 -16.37 -21.46 46.10
N PRO A 10 -15.38 -20.66 45.72
CA PRO A 10 -15.58 -19.48 44.87
C PRO A 10 -16.30 -19.86 43.57
N LYS A 11 -17.24 -19.02 43.13
CA LYS A 11 -17.93 -19.20 41.85
C LYS A 11 -16.93 -19.00 40.71
N LEU A 12 -16.84 -19.97 39.79
CA LEU A 12 -16.06 -19.85 38.56
C LEU A 12 -16.52 -18.65 37.74
N ALA A 13 -15.56 -17.92 37.16
CA ALA A 13 -15.84 -16.79 36.27
C ALA A 13 -16.60 -17.26 35.02
N ASN A 14 -17.44 -16.41 34.44
CA ASN A 14 -18.32 -16.80 33.33
C ASN A 14 -17.55 -17.35 32.11
N TYR A 15 -16.35 -16.82 31.81
CA TYR A 15 -15.50 -17.30 30.71
C TYR A 15 -14.85 -18.67 30.96
N GLN A 16 -14.86 -19.16 32.21
CA GLN A 16 -14.32 -20.47 32.59
C GLN A 16 -15.41 -21.56 32.64
N LYS A 17 -16.68 -21.18 32.52
CA LYS A 17 -17.80 -22.13 32.58
C LYS A 17 -17.93 -22.85 31.24
N ARG A 18 -17.76 -24.17 31.26
CA ARG A 18 -18.05 -25.06 30.12
C ARG A 18 -19.56 -25.35 30.05
N THR A 19 -20.34 -24.48 29.41
CA THR A 19 -21.82 -24.57 29.36
C THR A 19 -22.38 -25.31 28.14
N LYS A 20 -21.52 -25.76 27.22
CA LYS A 20 -21.89 -26.48 26.00
C LYS A 20 -21.30 -27.89 26.06
N CYS A 21 -22.09 -28.89 25.68
CA CYS A 21 -21.72 -30.30 25.69
C CYS A 21 -21.82 -30.89 24.29
N PHE A 22 -20.81 -31.66 23.88
CA PHE A 22 -20.81 -32.44 22.65
C PHE A 22 -20.61 -33.91 23.04
N ARG A 23 -21.54 -34.79 22.65
CA ARG A 23 -21.46 -36.22 22.96
C ARG A 23 -20.71 -36.94 21.83
N VAL A 24 -19.63 -37.62 22.18
CA VAL A 24 -18.89 -38.51 21.28
C VAL A 24 -19.14 -39.94 21.75
N MET A 25 -19.46 -40.84 20.82
CA MET A 25 -19.61 -42.27 21.09
C MET A 25 -18.34 -42.99 20.67
N PHE A 26 -17.87 -43.90 21.51
CA PHE A 26 -16.67 -44.70 21.27
C PHE A 26 -17.06 -46.17 21.15
N THR A 27 -16.29 -46.93 20.38
CA THR A 27 -16.34 -48.39 20.49
C THR A 27 -15.71 -48.82 21.82
N GLU A 28 -15.96 -50.06 22.25
CA GLU A 28 -15.39 -50.60 23.50
C GLU A 28 -13.85 -50.48 23.50
N ASN A 29 -13.21 -50.85 22.39
CA ASN A 29 -11.76 -50.78 22.23
C ASN A 29 -11.23 -49.34 22.28
N ASP A 30 -11.92 -48.39 21.61
CA ASP A 30 -11.53 -46.98 21.62
C ASP A 30 -11.66 -46.37 23.01
N TYR A 31 -12.72 -46.74 23.74
CA TYR A 31 -12.94 -46.28 25.10
C TYR A 31 -11.84 -46.78 26.05
N ILE A 32 -11.49 -48.07 25.98
CA ILE A 32 -10.39 -48.66 26.75
C ILE A 32 -9.07 -47.95 26.43
N TYR A 33 -8.81 -47.69 25.15
CA TYR A 33 -7.60 -46.99 24.71
C TYR A 33 -7.51 -45.56 25.27
N ILE A 34 -8.59 -44.79 25.14
CA ILE A 34 -8.67 -43.41 25.66
C ILE A 34 -8.56 -43.39 27.19
N GLN A 35 -9.19 -44.35 27.87
CA GLN A 35 -9.11 -44.49 29.32
C GLN A 35 -7.68 -44.76 29.76
N SER A 36 -6.97 -45.67 29.09
CA SER A 36 -5.55 -45.94 29.35
C SER A 36 -4.69 -44.69 29.16
N LYS A 37 -4.94 -43.89 28.11
CA LYS A 37 -4.20 -42.66 27.84
C LYS A 37 -4.47 -41.58 28.90
N ALA A 38 -5.74 -41.41 29.28
CA ALA A 38 -6.13 -40.48 30.34
C ALA A 38 -5.47 -40.85 31.68
N GLN A 39 -5.44 -42.15 32.02
CA GLN A 39 -4.78 -42.66 33.23
C GLN A 39 -3.28 -42.39 33.21
N GLN A 40 -2.59 -42.67 32.10
CA GLN A 40 -1.15 -42.37 31.94
C GLN A 40 -0.85 -40.87 32.08
N ALA A 41 -1.77 -40.01 31.63
CA ALA A 41 -1.65 -38.56 31.75
C ALA A 41 -2.05 -38.02 33.14
N GLY A 42 -2.56 -38.86 34.05
CA GLY A 42 -3.08 -38.43 35.35
C GLY A 42 -4.34 -37.56 35.27
N LEU A 43 -5.10 -37.68 34.17
CA LEU A 43 -6.29 -36.87 33.88
C LEU A 43 -7.56 -37.73 33.89
N SER A 44 -8.71 -37.09 34.12
CA SER A 44 -10.00 -37.74 33.84
C SER A 44 -10.19 -37.89 32.33
N VAL A 45 -10.92 -38.91 31.89
CA VAL A 45 -11.23 -39.14 30.47
C VAL A 45 -11.81 -37.88 29.80
N ASN A 46 -12.70 -37.17 30.48
CA ASN A 46 -13.31 -35.94 29.97
C ASN A 46 -12.27 -34.82 29.80
N GLU A 47 -11.38 -34.64 30.78
CA GLU A 47 -10.34 -33.61 30.71
C GLU A 47 -9.29 -33.95 29.64
N PHE A 48 -8.93 -35.22 29.52
CA PHE A 48 -8.03 -35.71 28.48
C PHE A 48 -8.62 -35.46 27.08
N CYS A 49 -9.88 -35.85 26.83
CA CYS A 49 -10.54 -35.60 25.55
C CYS A 49 -10.67 -34.10 25.25
N HIS A 50 -10.96 -33.28 26.27
CA HIS A 50 -11.03 -31.83 26.09
C HIS A 50 -9.67 -31.25 25.70
N GLN A 51 -8.59 -31.62 26.39
CA GLN A 51 -7.25 -31.15 26.06
C GLN A 51 -6.77 -31.65 24.71
N ALA A 52 -7.04 -32.93 24.38
CA ALA A 52 -6.72 -33.50 23.07
C ALA A 52 -7.46 -32.78 21.93
N ALA A 53 -8.74 -32.42 22.13
CA ALA A 53 -9.50 -31.67 21.14
C ALA A 53 -9.01 -30.21 20.99
N MET A 54 -8.62 -29.56 22.09
CA MET A 54 -8.13 -28.17 22.08
C MET A 54 -6.68 -28.04 21.60
N GLY A 55 -5.85 -29.07 21.81
CA GLY A 55 -4.44 -29.13 21.41
C GLY A 55 -4.20 -29.77 20.05
N CYS A 56 -5.25 -30.21 19.36
CA CYS A 56 -5.15 -30.75 18.02
C CYS A 56 -4.82 -29.64 17.02
N GLU A 57 -3.64 -29.69 16.41
CA GLU A 57 -3.36 -28.91 15.20
C GLU A 57 -4.10 -29.55 14.01
N VAL A 58 -5.28 -29.04 13.70
CA VAL A 58 -6.01 -29.44 12.49
C VAL A 58 -5.34 -28.79 11.28
N GLY A 59 -4.43 -29.51 10.64
CA GLY A 59 -3.87 -29.10 9.35
C GLY A 59 -4.98 -29.07 8.28
N GLN A 60 -5.22 -27.91 7.68
CA GLN A 60 -6.09 -27.79 6.51
C GLN A 60 -5.46 -28.60 5.37
N ARG A 61 -6.11 -29.71 4.96
CA ARG A 61 -5.48 -30.69 4.05
C ARG A 61 -5.01 -30.08 2.73
N ILE A 62 -5.80 -29.23 2.08
CA ILE A 62 -5.43 -28.39 0.92
C ILE A 62 -6.41 -27.20 0.91
N SER A 63 -5.92 -25.96 0.77
CA SER A 63 -6.82 -24.79 0.63
C SER A 63 -7.51 -24.78 -0.75
N PRO A 64 -8.70 -24.18 -0.91
CA PRO A 64 -9.34 -24.03 -2.21
C PRO A 64 -8.43 -23.35 -3.25
N GLU A 65 -7.62 -22.39 -2.80
CA GLU A 65 -6.61 -21.70 -3.61
C GLU A 65 -5.54 -22.67 -4.13
N MET A 66 -5.04 -23.56 -3.27
CA MET A 66 -4.03 -24.55 -3.65
C MET A 66 -4.61 -25.62 -4.59
N VAL A 67 -5.88 -26.01 -4.44
CA VAL A 67 -6.57 -26.88 -5.40
C VAL A 67 -6.69 -26.21 -6.77
N SER A 68 -7.03 -24.92 -6.82
CA SER A 68 -7.06 -24.15 -8.07
C SER A 68 -5.69 -24.13 -8.74
N ALA A 69 -4.64 -23.81 -7.97
CA ALA A 69 -3.27 -23.76 -8.46
C ALA A 69 -2.80 -25.10 -9.05
N ILE A 70 -3.17 -26.23 -8.43
CA ILE A 70 -2.86 -27.58 -8.95
C ILE A 70 -3.57 -27.84 -10.29
N ARG A 71 -4.83 -27.40 -10.40
CA ARG A 71 -5.60 -27.55 -11.64
C ARG A 71 -5.01 -26.70 -12.76
N ASP A 72 -4.64 -25.45 -12.47
CA ASP A 72 -4.01 -24.54 -13.41
C ASP A 72 -2.66 -25.09 -13.88
N LEU A 73 -1.83 -25.59 -12.96
CA LEU A 73 -0.56 -26.24 -13.27
C LEU A 73 -0.75 -27.45 -14.20
N SER A 74 -1.78 -28.27 -13.94
CA SER A 74 -2.11 -29.41 -14.80
C SER A 74 -2.55 -28.97 -16.20
N GLY A 75 -3.33 -27.89 -16.30
CA GLY A 75 -3.70 -27.28 -17.58
C GLY A 75 -2.50 -26.77 -18.36
N ILE A 76 -1.58 -26.05 -17.69
CA ILE A 76 -0.33 -25.57 -18.30
C ILE A 76 0.53 -26.75 -18.79
N ALA A 77 0.73 -27.77 -17.96
CA ALA A 77 1.52 -28.94 -18.33
C ALA A 77 0.95 -29.66 -19.56
N ASN A 78 -0.37 -29.82 -19.63
CA ASN A 78 -1.03 -30.39 -20.80
C ASN A 78 -0.85 -29.52 -22.06
N ASN A 79 -1.02 -28.20 -21.93
CA ASN A 79 -0.82 -27.28 -23.06
C ASN A 79 0.62 -27.34 -23.57
N VAL A 80 1.61 -27.35 -22.68
CA VAL A 80 3.04 -27.47 -23.03
C VAL A 80 3.32 -28.80 -23.72
N ASN A 81 2.78 -29.92 -23.21
CA ASN A 81 2.94 -31.23 -23.85
C ASN A 81 2.34 -31.26 -25.26
N GLN A 82 1.17 -30.64 -25.46
CA GLN A 82 0.55 -30.56 -26.78
C GLN A 82 1.39 -29.73 -27.75
N ILE A 83 1.89 -28.56 -27.31
CA ILE A 83 2.77 -27.71 -28.12
C ILE A 83 4.04 -28.47 -28.49
N ALA A 84 4.68 -29.15 -27.54
CA ALA A 84 5.89 -29.94 -27.78
C ALA A 84 5.65 -31.06 -28.80
N HIS A 85 4.52 -31.77 -28.68
CA HIS A 85 4.12 -32.80 -29.63
C HIS A 85 3.85 -32.22 -31.03
N GLN A 86 3.17 -31.08 -31.12
CA GLN A 86 2.96 -30.40 -32.41
C GLN A 86 4.27 -29.89 -33.01
N MET A 87 5.21 -29.38 -32.21
CA MET A 87 6.53 -28.96 -32.68
C MET A 87 7.32 -30.14 -33.22
N HIS A 88 7.21 -31.32 -32.59
CA HIS A 88 7.85 -32.54 -33.06
C HIS A 88 7.27 -33.03 -34.40
N ILE A 89 5.95 -32.96 -34.59
CA ILE A 89 5.28 -33.42 -35.82
C ILE A 89 5.43 -32.44 -36.97
N TYR A 90 5.17 -31.15 -36.74
CA TYR A 90 5.01 -30.14 -37.80
C TYR A 90 6.20 -29.20 -37.92
N GLY A 91 7.16 -29.28 -36.98
CA GLY A 91 8.30 -28.36 -36.91
C GLY A 91 7.95 -27.03 -36.25
N LEU A 92 8.99 -26.34 -35.75
CA LEU A 92 8.88 -25.13 -34.94
C LEU A 92 8.16 -23.97 -35.67
N GLU A 93 8.47 -23.75 -36.96
CA GLU A 93 7.95 -22.60 -37.70
C GLU A 93 6.45 -22.73 -38.02
N ALA A 94 5.96 -23.95 -38.25
CA ALA A 94 4.54 -24.21 -38.48
C ALA A 94 3.69 -23.94 -37.23
N VAL A 95 4.16 -24.40 -36.06
CA VAL A 95 3.49 -24.16 -34.78
C VAL A 95 3.47 -22.66 -34.44
N LYS A 96 4.57 -21.95 -34.72
CA LYS A 96 4.64 -20.50 -34.57
C LYS A 96 3.62 -19.76 -35.45
N GLN A 97 3.45 -20.18 -36.71
CA GLN A 97 2.43 -19.62 -37.60
C GLN A 97 1.00 -19.90 -37.11
N GLN A 98 0.72 -21.11 -36.61
CA GLN A 98 -0.58 -21.43 -35.98
C GLN A 98 -0.85 -20.54 -34.77
N GLY A 99 0.17 -20.31 -33.93
CA GLY A 99 0.10 -19.37 -32.81
C GLY A 99 -0.29 -17.95 -33.25
N PHE A 100 0.35 -17.43 -34.31
CA PHE A 100 -0.01 -16.13 -34.88
C PHE A 100 -1.44 -16.08 -35.42
N SER A 101 -1.93 -17.17 -36.04
CA SER A 101 -3.30 -17.27 -36.53
C SER A 101 -4.32 -17.18 -35.38
N ILE A 102 -4.10 -17.94 -34.30
CA ILE A 102 -4.94 -17.90 -33.10
C ILE A 102 -4.93 -16.49 -32.49
N ILE A 103 -3.75 -15.88 -32.36
CA ILE A 103 -3.57 -14.51 -31.88
C ILE A 103 -4.39 -13.51 -32.70
N SER A 104 -4.36 -13.64 -34.03
CA SER A 104 -5.13 -12.78 -34.94
C SER A 104 -6.63 -12.93 -34.70
N GLU A 105 -7.10 -14.17 -34.54
CA GLU A 105 -8.52 -14.46 -34.31
C GLU A 105 -9.01 -13.96 -32.95
N VAL A 106 -8.21 -14.14 -31.89
CA VAL A 106 -8.50 -13.57 -30.56
C VAL A 106 -8.58 -12.04 -30.65
N SER A 107 -7.65 -11.40 -31.37
CA SER A 107 -7.66 -9.94 -31.57
C SER A 107 -8.90 -9.47 -32.33
N ARG A 108 -9.36 -10.25 -33.32
CA ARG A 108 -10.60 -10.00 -34.07
C ARG A 108 -11.81 -10.06 -33.14
N ILE A 109 -11.91 -11.09 -32.30
CA ILE A 109 -13.02 -11.26 -31.33
C ILE A 109 -13.03 -10.13 -30.30
N ILE A 110 -11.87 -9.77 -29.73
CA ILE A 110 -11.72 -8.63 -28.82
C ILE A 110 -12.28 -7.35 -29.47
N THR A 111 -11.93 -7.10 -30.73
CA THR A 111 -12.43 -5.93 -31.47
C THR A 111 -13.94 -5.98 -31.68
N GLN A 112 -14.51 -7.14 -31.99
CA GLN A 112 -15.96 -7.31 -32.14
C GLN A 112 -16.70 -7.06 -30.82
N VAL A 113 -16.24 -7.65 -29.71
CA VAL A 113 -16.82 -7.44 -28.38
C VAL A 113 -16.76 -5.96 -28.00
N LYS A 114 -15.65 -5.29 -28.28
CA LYS A 114 -15.51 -3.85 -28.04
C LYS A 114 -16.52 -3.02 -28.83
N ASN A 115 -16.72 -3.33 -30.10
CA ASN A 115 -17.62 -2.57 -30.98
C ASN A 115 -19.10 -2.81 -30.65
N ASN A 116 -19.49 -4.03 -30.27
CA ASN A 116 -20.86 -4.32 -29.84
C ASN A 116 -21.24 -3.62 -28.51
N ASN A 117 -20.25 -3.26 -27.70
CA ASN A 117 -20.43 -2.49 -26.48
C ASN A 117 -20.38 -0.95 -26.71
N HIS A 118 -20.48 -0.50 -27.97
CA HIS A 118 -20.34 0.92 -28.33
C HIS A 118 -21.68 1.70 -28.39
N ASP A 119 -22.83 1.06 -28.13
CA ASP A 119 -24.15 1.70 -28.22
C ASP A 119 -24.55 2.61 -27.04
N SER A 120 -23.63 2.96 -26.15
CA SER A 120 -23.86 4.00 -25.14
C SER A 120 -22.84 5.13 -25.29
N GLU A 121 -23.26 6.21 -25.94
CA GLU A 121 -22.60 7.51 -25.89
C GLU A 121 -22.49 7.97 -24.43
N ASP A 122 -21.30 7.86 -23.81
CA ASP A 122 -21.02 8.62 -22.60
C ASP A 122 -19.54 9.02 -22.47
N LYS A 123 -19.32 10.33 -22.34
CA LYS A 123 -18.06 11.07 -22.57
C LYS A 123 -17.01 10.96 -21.44
N THR A 124 -16.95 9.85 -20.70
CA THR A 124 -15.92 9.68 -19.64
C THR A 124 -15.32 8.27 -19.57
N ARG A 125 -14.93 7.70 -20.72
CA ARG A 125 -14.10 6.49 -20.72
C ARG A 125 -12.69 6.81 -20.20
N ALA A 126 -12.18 5.98 -19.30
CA ALA A 126 -10.79 6.08 -18.88
C ALA A 126 -9.85 5.90 -20.08
N ASP A 127 -8.80 6.71 -20.18
CA ASP A 127 -7.83 6.62 -21.28
C ASP A 127 -6.86 5.44 -21.07
N PHE A 128 -7.38 4.22 -21.31
CA PHE A 128 -6.59 2.99 -21.24
C PHE A 128 -5.42 3.02 -22.23
N GLY A 129 -5.64 3.57 -23.43
CA GLY A 129 -4.60 3.69 -24.45
C GLY A 129 -3.44 4.56 -23.97
N GLY A 130 -3.71 5.75 -23.45
CA GLY A 130 -2.69 6.64 -22.92
C GLY A 130 -1.92 6.04 -21.74
N ILE A 131 -2.61 5.39 -20.80
CA ILE A 131 -1.97 4.78 -19.62
C ILE A 131 -1.08 3.60 -19.99
N VAL A 132 -1.57 2.70 -20.86
CA VAL A 132 -0.79 1.55 -21.31
C VAL A 132 0.40 2.00 -22.15
N ASN A 133 0.23 2.99 -23.03
CA ASN A 133 1.33 3.55 -23.80
C ASN A 133 2.36 4.25 -22.91
N TYR A 134 1.93 4.90 -21.82
CA TYR A 134 2.84 5.49 -20.86
C TYR A 134 3.66 4.42 -20.11
N ALA A 135 2.99 3.36 -19.63
CA ALA A 135 3.61 2.32 -18.82
C ALA A 135 4.47 1.36 -19.66
N ASN A 136 4.06 0.98 -20.86
CA ASN A 136 4.79 0.09 -21.77
C ASN A 136 5.25 0.86 -23.03
N ASP A 137 5.96 1.96 -22.83
CA ASP A 137 6.51 2.80 -23.90
C ASP A 137 7.80 2.20 -24.48
N GLN A 138 7.67 1.13 -25.26
CA GLN A 138 8.81 0.40 -25.83
C GLN A 138 9.57 1.19 -26.90
N LYS A 139 8.95 2.22 -27.50
CA LYS A 139 9.54 3.01 -28.59
C LYS A 139 10.40 4.17 -28.06
N ASN A 140 10.11 4.65 -26.86
CA ASN A 140 10.86 5.74 -26.26
C ASN A 140 12.19 5.22 -25.70
N LYS A 141 13.28 5.46 -26.44
CA LYS A 141 14.64 5.06 -26.04
C LYS A 141 15.07 5.61 -24.67
N LYS A 142 14.47 6.71 -24.20
CA LYS A 142 14.76 7.29 -22.88
C LYS A 142 14.12 6.50 -21.76
N LYS A 143 12.86 6.06 -21.94
CA LYS A 143 12.15 5.20 -20.97
C LYS A 143 12.58 3.75 -21.03
N SER A 144 12.86 3.26 -22.24
CA SER A 144 13.26 1.88 -22.52
C SER A 144 12.40 0.88 -21.75
N ALA A 145 11.07 1.03 -21.87
CA ALA A 145 10.15 0.25 -21.04
C ALA A 145 10.18 -1.23 -21.43
N ILE A 146 10.29 -2.10 -20.42
CA ILE A 146 10.30 -3.56 -20.59
C ILE A 146 9.08 -4.13 -19.85
N LEU A 147 8.23 -4.87 -20.56
CA LEU A 147 7.09 -5.54 -19.97
C LEU A 147 7.57 -6.80 -19.23
N LEU A 148 7.48 -6.80 -17.89
CA LEU A 148 8.01 -7.87 -17.05
C LEU A 148 6.95 -8.94 -16.73
N ALA A 149 5.71 -8.53 -16.51
CA ALA A 149 4.62 -9.45 -16.18
C ALA A 149 3.27 -8.88 -16.59
N TYR A 150 2.32 -9.76 -16.86
CA TYR A 150 0.95 -9.39 -17.20
C TYR A 150 0.00 -10.55 -16.92
N GLU A 151 -1.28 -10.24 -16.70
CA GLU A 151 -2.31 -11.24 -16.44
C GLU A 151 -3.65 -10.79 -17.00
N GLY A 152 -4.38 -11.73 -17.61
CA GLY A 152 -5.72 -11.51 -18.15
C GLY A 152 -5.80 -10.57 -19.37
N VAL A 153 -4.66 -10.16 -19.96
CA VAL A 153 -4.60 -9.22 -21.09
C VAL A 153 -3.92 -9.81 -22.32
N CYS A 154 -4.32 -9.34 -23.49
CA CYS A 154 -3.69 -9.68 -24.76
C CYS A 154 -2.46 -8.80 -25.03
N ALA A 155 -1.28 -9.28 -24.64
CA ALA A 155 -0.02 -8.52 -24.62
C ALA A 155 0.72 -8.38 -25.98
N ILE A 156 0.04 -8.60 -27.12
CA ILE A 156 0.63 -8.47 -28.45
C ILE A 156 1.04 -7.01 -28.76
N SER A 157 0.21 -6.06 -28.30
CA SER A 157 0.43 -4.63 -28.51
C SER A 157 -0.22 -3.82 -27.39
N ASN A 158 0.22 -2.58 -27.20
CA ASN A 158 -0.43 -1.67 -26.26
C ASN A 158 -1.92 -1.45 -26.56
N LYS A 159 -2.31 -1.52 -27.85
CA LYS A 159 -3.70 -1.43 -28.26
C LYS A 159 -4.50 -2.62 -27.76
N THR A 160 -4.02 -3.85 -27.96
CA THR A 160 -4.73 -5.07 -27.53
C THR A 160 -4.77 -5.20 -26.01
N ILE A 161 -3.75 -4.71 -25.29
CA ILE A 161 -3.77 -4.59 -23.82
C ILE A 161 -4.87 -3.61 -23.39
N ALA A 162 -4.89 -2.41 -23.97
CA ALA A 162 -5.90 -1.40 -23.66
C ALA A 162 -7.32 -1.88 -23.98
N ASP A 163 -7.50 -2.60 -25.09
CA ASP A 163 -8.78 -3.20 -25.47
C ASP A 163 -9.21 -4.29 -24.48
N SER A 164 -8.28 -5.12 -24.00
CA SER A 164 -8.55 -6.12 -22.95
C SER A 164 -9.08 -5.46 -21.67
N PHE A 165 -8.40 -4.40 -21.21
CA PHE A 165 -8.84 -3.61 -20.05
C PHE A 165 -10.19 -2.94 -20.26
N GLN A 166 -10.44 -2.39 -21.45
CA GLN A 166 -11.69 -1.71 -21.78
C GLN A 166 -12.87 -2.68 -21.78
N ILE A 167 -12.69 -3.92 -22.23
CA ILE A 167 -13.72 -4.96 -22.22
C ILE A 167 -14.11 -5.29 -20.78
N GLN A 168 -13.15 -5.59 -19.91
CA GLN A 168 -13.47 -5.90 -18.52
C GLN A 168 -14.09 -4.70 -17.79
N ALA A 169 -13.59 -3.48 -18.03
CA ALA A 169 -14.19 -2.28 -17.44
C ALA A 169 -15.65 -2.05 -17.87
N SER A 170 -16.06 -2.56 -19.04
CA SER A 170 -17.44 -2.44 -19.52
C SER A 170 -18.46 -3.21 -18.66
N MET A 171 -18.02 -4.15 -17.82
CA MET A 171 -18.86 -4.83 -16.84
C MET A 171 -19.44 -3.86 -15.79
N ARG A 172 -18.81 -2.68 -15.58
CA ARG A 172 -19.32 -1.61 -14.71
C ARG A 172 -19.18 -0.23 -15.36
N PRO A 173 -20.05 0.14 -16.31
CA PRO A 173 -19.90 1.36 -17.11
C PRO A 173 -20.00 2.66 -16.29
N LYS A 174 -20.64 2.63 -15.11
CA LYS A 174 -20.80 3.80 -14.23
C LYS A 174 -19.50 4.21 -13.50
N VAL A 175 -18.46 3.38 -13.52
CA VAL A 175 -17.19 3.67 -12.83
C VAL A 175 -16.28 4.53 -13.70
N LYS A 176 -16.11 5.80 -13.33
CA LYS A 176 -15.31 6.79 -14.09
C LYS A 176 -13.79 6.53 -14.10
N SER A 177 -13.27 5.87 -13.07
CA SER A 177 -11.85 5.52 -12.94
C SER A 177 -11.77 4.02 -12.73
N SER A 178 -11.99 3.28 -13.81
CA SER A 178 -11.90 1.82 -13.85
C SER A 178 -10.46 1.33 -13.96
N VAL A 179 -9.53 2.15 -14.45
CA VAL A 179 -8.10 1.81 -14.49
C VAL A 179 -7.33 2.55 -13.42
N LYS A 180 -6.25 1.92 -12.94
CA LYS A 180 -5.31 2.57 -12.06
C LYS A 180 -3.87 2.31 -12.49
N HIS A 181 -3.05 3.35 -12.33
CA HIS A 181 -1.62 3.34 -12.60
C HIS A 181 -0.87 3.69 -11.32
N VAL A 182 0.13 2.87 -10.99
CA VAL A 182 0.99 3.03 -9.81
C VAL A 182 2.44 2.87 -10.23
N SER A 183 3.35 3.65 -9.64
CA SER A 183 4.79 3.43 -9.77
C SER A 183 5.36 2.94 -8.43
N LEU A 184 6.08 1.83 -8.45
CA LEU A 184 6.92 1.40 -7.34
C LEU A 184 8.36 1.78 -7.67
N ALA A 185 8.94 2.66 -6.85
CA ALA A 185 10.33 3.10 -7.00
C ALA A 185 11.15 2.65 -5.79
N PHE A 186 12.34 2.15 -6.07
CA PHE A 186 13.30 1.66 -5.09
C PHE A 186 14.39 2.70 -4.82
N SER A 187 15.08 2.55 -3.70
CA SER A 187 16.16 3.45 -3.34
C SER A 187 17.36 3.24 -4.29
N PRO A 188 18.13 4.28 -4.65
CA PRO A 188 19.37 4.11 -5.43
C PRO A 188 20.39 3.24 -4.69
N GLN A 189 20.30 3.17 -3.36
CA GLN A 189 21.12 2.28 -2.54
C GLN A 189 20.79 0.80 -2.76
N ASP A 190 19.61 0.48 -3.31
CA ASP A 190 19.18 -0.89 -3.61
C ASP A 190 19.42 -1.26 -5.08
N THR A 191 20.01 -0.40 -5.91
CA THR A 191 20.21 -0.64 -7.35
C THR A 191 20.94 -1.95 -7.63
N ILE A 192 21.89 -2.35 -6.79
CA ILE A 192 22.61 -3.63 -6.95
C ILE A 192 21.70 -4.87 -6.84
N ARG A 193 20.52 -4.74 -6.23
CA ARG A 193 19.53 -5.83 -6.14
C ARG A 193 18.61 -5.90 -7.35
N PHE A 194 18.52 -4.81 -8.10
CA PHE A 194 17.71 -4.67 -9.30
C PHE A 194 18.63 -4.52 -10.51
N SER A 195 19.55 -5.47 -10.69
CA SER A 195 20.38 -5.54 -11.90
C SER A 195 19.51 -5.58 -13.17
N ASP A 196 20.08 -5.14 -14.29
CA ASP A 196 19.43 -5.20 -15.60
C ASP A 196 19.58 -6.62 -16.20
N ASP A 197 19.15 -7.62 -15.42
CA ASP A 197 19.15 -9.04 -15.76
C ASP A 197 17.87 -9.73 -15.23
N GLU A 198 17.69 -11.00 -15.60
CA GLU A 198 16.52 -11.79 -15.24
C GLU A 198 16.30 -11.87 -13.72
N LYS A 199 17.38 -11.87 -12.92
CA LYS A 199 17.30 -11.90 -11.46
C LYS A 199 16.71 -10.61 -10.90
N GLY A 200 17.18 -9.46 -11.38
CA GLY A 200 16.66 -8.16 -10.98
C GLY A 200 15.19 -7.98 -11.39
N ASP A 201 14.83 -8.40 -12.60
CA ASP A 201 13.46 -8.35 -13.10
C ASP A 201 12.51 -9.27 -12.30
N THR A 202 12.95 -10.49 -12.01
CA THR A 202 12.18 -11.45 -11.20
C THR A 202 11.90 -10.90 -9.81
N LEU A 203 12.90 -10.32 -9.14
CA LEU A 203 12.73 -9.71 -7.83
C LEU A 203 11.76 -8.52 -7.88
N MET A 204 11.85 -7.69 -8.92
CA MET A 204 10.96 -6.55 -9.11
C MET A 204 9.50 -7.00 -9.28
N VAL A 205 9.25 -8.02 -10.09
CA VAL A 205 7.93 -8.63 -10.27
C VAL A 205 7.42 -9.25 -8.97
N GLU A 206 8.27 -9.97 -8.24
CA GLU A 206 7.91 -10.59 -6.97
C GLU A 206 7.41 -9.54 -5.95
N ILE A 207 8.19 -8.47 -5.76
CA ILE A 207 7.83 -7.39 -4.84
C ILE A 207 6.55 -6.68 -5.31
N ALA A 208 6.41 -6.42 -6.62
CA ALA A 208 5.23 -5.79 -7.18
C ALA A 208 3.97 -6.65 -6.99
N LYS A 209 4.06 -7.99 -7.15
CA LYS A 209 2.95 -8.92 -6.89
C LYS A 209 2.58 -8.98 -5.41
N LYS A 210 3.55 -9.07 -4.49
CA LYS A 210 3.26 -9.00 -3.05
C LYS A 210 2.66 -7.66 -2.65
N TRP A 211 3.09 -6.56 -3.27
CA TRP A 211 2.48 -5.25 -3.06
C TRP A 211 1.02 -5.25 -3.51
N MET A 212 0.70 -5.78 -4.70
CA MET A 212 -0.68 -5.88 -5.18
C MET A 212 -1.54 -6.71 -4.22
N GLU A 213 -1.06 -7.88 -3.81
CA GLU A 213 -1.74 -8.77 -2.86
C GLU A 213 -2.05 -8.05 -1.53
N GLN A 214 -1.06 -7.45 -0.88
CA GLN A 214 -1.26 -6.73 0.39
C GLN A 214 -2.12 -5.46 0.24
N MET A 215 -2.20 -4.90 -0.98
CA MET A 215 -3.10 -3.80 -1.32
C MET A 215 -4.52 -4.26 -1.66
N GLY A 216 -4.79 -5.58 -1.67
CA GLY A 216 -6.09 -6.16 -2.01
C GLY A 216 -6.39 -6.07 -3.51
N ILE A 217 -5.35 -6.06 -4.35
CA ILE A 217 -5.44 -6.06 -5.80
C ILE A 217 -5.18 -7.50 -6.24
N SER A 218 -6.26 -8.23 -6.50
CA SER A 218 -6.25 -9.63 -6.94
C SER A 218 -7.44 -9.87 -7.85
N ASN A 219 -7.50 -11.03 -8.52
CA ASN A 219 -8.59 -11.40 -9.42
C ASN A 219 -8.89 -10.33 -10.50
N THR A 220 -7.85 -9.67 -11.02
CA THR A 220 -8.02 -8.58 -11.98
C THR A 220 -6.91 -8.57 -13.02
N GLN A 221 -7.19 -7.99 -14.18
CA GLN A 221 -6.18 -7.76 -15.21
C GLN A 221 -5.10 -6.80 -14.71
N TYR A 222 -3.83 -7.07 -15.04
CA TYR A 222 -2.73 -6.13 -14.83
C TYR A 222 -1.59 -6.28 -15.84
N ILE A 223 -0.75 -5.25 -15.89
CA ILE A 223 0.59 -5.27 -16.48
C ILE A 223 1.60 -4.66 -15.51
N ILE A 224 2.84 -5.15 -15.53
CA ILE A 224 3.99 -4.62 -14.79
C ILE A 224 5.10 -4.36 -15.80
N ALA A 225 5.54 -3.11 -15.89
CA ALA A 225 6.59 -2.69 -16.81
C ALA A 225 7.71 -1.94 -16.07
N ARG A 226 8.96 -2.31 -16.31
CA ARG A 226 10.16 -1.65 -15.77
C ARG A 226 10.57 -0.50 -16.69
N HIS A 227 10.96 0.63 -16.11
CA HIS A 227 11.51 1.78 -16.84
C HIS A 227 12.97 2.01 -16.43
N HIS A 228 13.77 2.55 -17.34
CA HIS A 228 15.19 2.88 -17.13
C HIS A 228 15.49 4.38 -17.36
N ASP A 229 14.47 5.25 -17.35
CA ASP A 229 14.63 6.70 -17.54
C ASP A 229 15.15 7.46 -16.31
N THR A 230 15.24 6.79 -15.15
CA THR A 230 15.72 7.42 -13.92
C THR A 230 16.77 6.56 -13.23
N GLU A 231 17.61 7.19 -12.41
CA GLU A 231 18.63 6.52 -11.58
C GLU A 231 18.01 5.57 -10.53
N HIS A 232 16.74 5.80 -10.17
CA HIS A 232 16.01 4.92 -9.28
C HIS A 232 15.48 3.70 -10.03
N PRO A 233 15.79 2.47 -9.61
CA PRO A 233 15.10 1.30 -10.13
C PRO A 233 13.61 1.44 -9.85
N HIS A 234 12.77 1.26 -10.87
CA HIS A 234 11.32 1.38 -10.69
C HIS A 234 10.53 0.61 -11.74
N CYS A 235 9.31 0.25 -11.37
CA CYS A 235 8.32 -0.31 -12.27
C CYS A 235 6.98 0.41 -12.16
N HIS A 236 6.24 0.36 -13.25
CA HIS A 236 4.86 0.78 -13.35
C HIS A 236 3.93 -0.41 -13.37
N ILE A 237 2.89 -0.33 -12.55
CA ILE A 237 1.80 -1.30 -12.47
C ILE A 237 0.57 -0.60 -13.02
N VAL A 238 -0.10 -1.22 -14.00
CA VAL A 238 -1.41 -0.80 -14.48
C VAL A 238 -2.36 -1.95 -14.27
N PHE A 239 -3.49 -1.71 -13.61
CA PHE A 239 -4.47 -2.75 -13.32
C PHE A 239 -5.90 -2.24 -13.46
N ASN A 240 -6.81 -3.17 -13.73
CA ASN A 240 -8.24 -2.87 -13.73
C ASN A 240 -8.77 -2.86 -12.29
N ARG A 241 -9.57 -1.87 -11.96
CA ARG A 241 -10.31 -1.82 -10.70
C ARG A 241 -11.61 -2.58 -10.78
N ILE A 242 -12.06 -2.96 -11.97
CA ILE A 242 -13.13 -3.93 -12.14
C ILE A 242 -12.47 -5.30 -12.20
N ASP A 243 -12.75 -6.14 -11.22
CA ASP A 243 -12.20 -7.50 -11.13
C ASP A 243 -12.89 -8.44 -12.13
N ASN A 244 -12.45 -9.70 -12.20
CA ASN A 244 -12.94 -10.67 -13.19
C ASN A 244 -14.42 -11.06 -12.97
N ASP A 245 -14.94 -10.85 -11.77
CA ASP A 245 -16.34 -11.04 -11.41
C ASP A 245 -17.18 -9.77 -11.62
N GLY A 246 -16.55 -8.70 -12.10
CA GLY A 246 -17.19 -7.41 -12.32
C GLY A 246 -17.36 -6.59 -11.03
N ASN A 247 -16.70 -6.90 -9.92
CA ASN A 247 -16.72 -6.10 -8.69
C ASN A 247 -15.70 -4.96 -8.72
N LEU A 248 -15.96 -3.90 -7.95
CA LEU A 248 -15.07 -2.74 -7.85
C LEU A 248 -14.05 -2.92 -6.72
N ILE A 249 -12.77 -2.94 -7.07
CA ILE A 249 -11.64 -2.87 -6.14
C ILE A 249 -11.59 -1.48 -5.50
N SER A 250 -11.66 -1.46 -4.17
CA SER A 250 -11.72 -0.24 -3.35
C SER A 250 -10.38 0.51 -3.31
N ASP A 251 -10.44 1.82 -3.52
CA ASP A 251 -9.32 2.76 -3.36
C ASP A 251 -9.33 3.46 -1.99
N SER A 252 -10.18 3.00 -1.06
CA SER A 252 -10.31 3.60 0.26
C SER A 252 -8.99 3.55 1.03
N ASN A 253 -8.63 4.68 1.64
CA ASN A 253 -7.42 4.85 2.46
C ASN A 253 -6.13 4.38 1.79
N GLU A 254 -6.07 4.36 0.46
CA GLU A 254 -4.95 3.79 -0.29
C GLU A 254 -3.61 4.39 0.11
N ARG A 255 -3.53 5.71 0.30
CA ARG A 255 -2.27 6.36 0.72
C ARG A 255 -1.73 5.80 2.03
N ILE A 256 -2.62 5.53 3.00
CA ILE A 256 -2.27 5.01 4.32
C ILE A 256 -1.88 3.54 4.21
N ARG A 257 -2.69 2.75 3.49
CA ARG A 257 -2.41 1.33 3.22
C ARG A 257 -1.08 1.16 2.49
N ASN A 258 -0.85 1.92 1.42
CA ASN A 258 0.37 1.92 0.65
C ASN A 258 1.59 2.24 1.51
N ALA A 259 1.54 3.27 2.36
CA ALA A 259 2.65 3.60 3.25
C ALA A 259 2.98 2.45 4.23
N LYS A 260 1.95 1.74 4.73
CA LYS A 260 2.13 0.58 5.61
C LYS A 260 2.72 -0.61 4.85
N VAL A 261 2.17 -0.93 3.68
CA VAL A 261 2.62 -2.04 2.81
C VAL A 261 4.05 -1.81 2.33
N CYS A 262 4.37 -0.63 1.79
CA CYS A 262 5.74 -0.30 1.38
C CYS A 262 6.71 -0.48 2.56
N ARG A 263 6.38 0.03 3.76
CA ARG A 263 7.24 -0.15 4.94
C ARG A 263 7.42 -1.62 5.34
N ALA A 264 6.37 -2.43 5.23
CA ALA A 264 6.42 -3.87 5.50
C ALA A 264 7.32 -4.59 4.50
N LEU A 265 7.13 -4.34 3.20
CA LEU A 265 7.93 -4.93 2.13
C LEU A 265 9.39 -4.48 2.18
N THR A 266 9.67 -3.21 2.47
CA THR A 266 11.05 -2.73 2.69
C THR A 266 11.74 -3.52 3.80
N LYS A 267 11.02 -3.86 4.88
CA LYS A 267 11.54 -4.68 5.98
C LYS A 267 11.74 -6.14 5.56
N GLU A 268 10.73 -6.74 4.95
CA GLU A 268 10.71 -8.14 4.54
C GLU A 268 11.85 -8.45 3.56
N TYR A 269 11.99 -7.60 2.54
CA TYR A 269 13.02 -7.75 1.53
C TYR A 269 14.38 -7.17 1.94
N LYS A 270 14.52 -6.64 3.17
CA LYS A 270 15.74 -6.00 3.66
C LYS A 270 16.26 -4.90 2.73
N LEU A 271 15.35 -4.12 2.17
CA LEU A 271 15.65 -2.96 1.34
C LEU A 271 16.07 -1.76 2.20
N TYR A 272 16.70 -0.78 1.58
CA TYR A 272 17.19 0.41 2.26
C TYR A 272 16.05 1.22 2.90
N PHE A 273 16.16 1.45 4.22
CA PHE A 273 15.33 2.41 4.93
C PHE A 273 15.96 3.79 4.90
N ALA A 274 15.31 4.73 4.21
CA ALA A 274 15.70 6.13 4.27
C ALA A 274 15.66 6.63 5.73
N PRO A 275 16.71 7.31 6.21
CA PRO A 275 16.71 7.95 7.52
C PRO A 275 15.52 8.90 7.66
N LYS A 276 14.94 8.97 8.87
CA LYS A 276 13.76 9.79 9.18
C LYS A 276 13.92 11.27 8.81
N ASN A 277 15.16 11.74 8.77
CA ASN A 277 15.56 13.11 8.42
C ASN A 277 16.51 13.17 7.22
N SER A 278 16.36 12.26 6.24
CA SER A 278 17.23 12.22 5.06
C SER A 278 17.21 13.56 4.30
N LYS A 279 18.40 14.13 4.10
CA LYS A 279 18.63 15.37 3.33
C LYS A 279 18.66 15.14 1.81
N ALA A 280 18.63 13.88 1.38
CA ALA A 280 18.75 13.48 -0.03
C ALA A 280 17.49 13.77 -0.88
N ARG A 281 16.49 14.48 -0.35
CA ARG A 281 15.32 14.89 -1.15
C ARG A 281 15.70 16.00 -2.11
N ASN A 282 15.34 15.82 -3.39
CA ASN A 282 15.49 16.87 -4.39
C ASN A 282 14.57 18.07 -4.07
N LYS A 283 15.16 19.12 -3.48
CA LYS A 283 14.46 20.31 -3.01
C LYS A 283 13.81 21.10 -4.15
N SER A 284 14.36 21.04 -5.38
CA SER A 284 13.85 21.80 -6.52
C SER A 284 12.47 21.35 -6.99
N ARG A 285 12.05 20.12 -6.66
CA ARG A 285 10.72 19.58 -6.99
C ARG A 285 9.63 20.01 -6.01
N LEU A 286 9.99 20.65 -4.90
CA LEU A 286 9.05 21.07 -3.87
C LEU A 286 8.46 22.44 -4.19
N ARG A 287 7.14 22.57 -4.02
CA ARG A 287 6.50 23.88 -4.06
C ARG A 287 7.03 24.76 -2.91
N PRO A 288 7.02 26.10 -3.02
CA PRO A 288 7.59 26.99 -2.00
C PRO A 288 7.15 26.69 -0.56
N HIS A 289 5.85 26.44 -0.33
CA HIS A 289 5.35 26.11 1.02
C HIS A 289 5.85 24.73 1.52
N GLN A 290 6.00 23.75 0.63
CA GLN A 290 6.52 22.42 0.97
C GLN A 290 8.01 22.48 1.30
N LEU A 291 8.74 23.32 0.57
CA LEU A 291 10.16 23.58 0.81
C LEU A 291 10.37 24.26 2.17
N ARG A 292 9.59 25.30 2.49
CA ARG A 292 9.63 25.95 3.82
C ARG A 292 9.34 24.95 4.94
N LYS A 293 8.24 24.19 4.84
CA LYS A 293 7.89 23.15 5.82
C LYS A 293 9.01 22.10 5.97
N TYR A 294 9.61 21.67 4.86
CA TYR A 294 10.70 20.70 4.87
C TYR A 294 11.95 21.25 5.55
N ASN A 295 12.36 22.47 5.21
CA ASN A 295 13.54 23.12 5.80
C ASN A 295 13.36 23.30 7.30
N LEU A 296 12.20 23.82 7.73
CA LEU A 296 11.87 24.01 9.15
C LEU A 296 11.87 22.68 9.91
N ARG A 297 11.25 21.63 9.35
CA ARG A 297 11.27 20.28 9.93
C ARG A 297 12.69 19.74 10.05
N SER A 298 13.49 19.84 8.98
CA SER A 298 14.87 19.34 8.95
C SER A 298 15.72 20.03 10.01
N ALA A 299 15.66 21.37 10.06
CA ALA A 299 16.39 22.19 11.01
C ALA A 299 16.02 21.87 12.47
N ALA A 300 14.71 21.78 12.77
CA ALA A 300 14.26 21.44 14.11
C ALA A 300 14.66 20.03 14.55
N LEU A 301 14.59 19.04 13.66
CA LEU A 301 15.03 17.68 13.98
C LEU A 301 16.57 17.57 14.10
N ASP A 302 17.33 18.32 13.30
CA ASP A 302 18.79 18.38 13.40
C ASP A 302 19.21 19.03 14.72
N ALA A 303 18.52 20.10 15.14
CA ALA A 303 18.72 20.72 16.45
C ALA A 303 18.41 19.71 17.57
N LEU A 304 17.26 19.04 17.51
CA LEU A 304 16.85 18.05 18.51
C LEU A 304 17.88 16.92 18.66
N ALA A 305 18.50 16.48 17.56
CA ALA A 305 19.46 15.38 17.57
C ALA A 305 20.76 15.69 18.33
N VAL A 306 21.14 16.96 18.45
CA VAL A 306 22.38 17.39 19.14
C VAL A 306 22.12 18.04 20.50
N SER A 307 20.87 18.42 20.79
CA SER A 307 20.48 19.03 22.06
C SER A 307 20.44 18.01 23.19
N ARG A 308 20.93 18.41 24.36
CA ARG A 308 20.83 17.61 25.61
C ARG A 308 19.87 18.22 26.63
N SER A 309 19.41 19.44 26.37
CA SER A 309 18.49 20.19 27.21
C SER A 309 17.60 21.11 26.37
N TRP A 310 16.53 21.64 26.99
CA TRP A 310 15.69 22.66 26.38
C TRP A 310 16.46 23.94 26.01
N ASN A 311 17.43 24.34 26.84
CA ASN A 311 18.25 25.53 26.57
C ASN A 311 19.11 25.36 25.32
N ASP A 312 19.74 24.19 25.16
CA ASP A 312 20.51 23.87 23.94
C ASP A 312 19.61 23.89 22.71
N PHE A 313 18.43 23.28 22.83
CA PHE A 313 17.48 23.20 21.72
C PHE A 313 16.98 24.56 21.28
N LEU A 314 16.53 25.39 22.23
CA LEU A 314 16.09 26.75 21.97
C LEU A 314 17.22 27.64 21.44
N GLY A 315 18.44 27.50 21.98
CA GLY A 315 19.61 28.23 21.52
C GLY A 315 19.97 27.93 20.07
N ILE A 316 19.98 26.65 19.69
CA ILE A 316 20.28 26.21 18.31
C ILE A 316 19.20 26.68 17.34
N LEU A 317 17.91 26.53 17.70
CA LEU A 317 16.80 27.01 16.87
C LEU A 317 16.88 28.52 16.63
N LYS A 318 17.11 29.29 17.70
CA LYS A 318 17.23 30.75 17.62
C LYS A 318 18.41 31.17 16.76
N GLY A 319 19.55 30.49 16.87
CA GLY A 319 20.71 30.68 15.99
C GLY A 319 20.43 30.40 14.51
N GLN A 320 19.39 29.63 14.20
CA GLN A 320 18.91 29.35 12.84
C GLN A 320 17.74 30.25 12.41
N GLY A 321 17.36 31.25 13.22
CA GLY A 321 16.22 32.13 12.95
C GLY A 321 14.86 31.46 13.13
N ILE A 322 14.81 30.36 13.89
CA ILE A 322 13.58 29.63 14.18
C ILE A 322 13.17 29.92 15.63
N ASP A 323 12.01 30.54 15.78
CA ASP A 323 11.38 30.74 17.08
C ASP A 323 10.47 29.56 17.43
N MET A 324 10.31 29.29 18.73
CA MET A 324 9.45 28.25 19.24
C MET A 324 8.47 28.85 20.25
N ARG A 325 7.18 28.57 20.08
CA ARG A 325 6.10 29.07 20.94
C ARG A 325 5.32 27.92 21.58
N PHE A 326 5.05 28.03 22.87
CA PHE A 326 4.15 27.13 23.57
C PHE A 326 2.71 27.55 23.35
N ASN A 327 1.87 26.63 22.91
CA ASN A 327 0.44 26.85 22.72
C ASN A 327 -0.28 26.36 23.98
N HIS A 328 -1.06 27.23 24.61
CA HIS A 328 -1.83 26.90 25.81
C HIS A 328 -3.27 26.53 25.45
N ALA A 329 -3.91 25.71 26.29
CA ALA A 329 -5.34 25.48 26.19
C ALA A 329 -6.10 26.73 26.69
N GLU A 330 -7.24 27.04 26.05
CA GLU A 330 -8.07 28.20 26.39
C GLU A 330 -8.33 28.24 27.90
N ASN A 331 -8.03 29.38 28.52
CA ASN A 331 -8.23 29.64 29.94
C ASN A 331 -7.49 28.67 30.89
N SER A 332 -6.34 28.10 30.50
CA SER A 332 -5.50 27.31 31.39
C SER A 332 -4.01 27.46 31.08
N ASP A 333 -3.16 27.35 32.11
CA ASP A 333 -1.69 27.28 31.95
C ASP A 333 -1.23 25.95 31.33
N LYS A 334 -2.16 25.04 31.02
CA LYS A 334 -1.84 23.74 30.45
C LYS A 334 -1.37 23.90 29.01
N ILE A 335 -0.14 23.50 28.74
CA ILE A 335 0.44 23.46 27.41
C ILE A 335 -0.29 22.38 26.58
N ARG A 336 -0.91 22.81 25.48
CA ARG A 336 -1.56 21.96 24.48
C ARG A 336 -0.57 21.45 23.43
N GLY A 337 0.46 22.23 23.13
CA GLY A 337 1.47 21.85 22.15
C GLY A 337 2.52 22.94 21.92
N ILE A 338 3.35 22.75 20.90
CA ILE A 338 4.37 23.70 20.49
C ILE A 338 4.15 24.07 19.02
N SER A 339 4.44 25.31 18.65
CA SER A 339 4.57 25.77 17.27
C SER A 339 5.99 26.25 17.00
N PHE A 340 6.47 26.01 15.78
CA PHE A 340 7.74 26.54 15.27
C PHE A 340 7.43 27.65 14.28
N CYS A 341 8.16 28.75 14.39
CA CYS A 341 7.96 29.98 13.65
C CYS A 341 9.26 30.36 12.92
N MET A 342 9.16 30.76 11.67
CA MET A 342 10.28 31.29 10.88
C MET A 342 9.70 32.34 9.93
N ASP A 343 10.13 33.59 10.07
CA ASP A 343 9.50 34.75 9.45
C ASP A 343 7.98 34.81 9.78
N GLU A 344 7.12 34.97 8.76
CA GLU A 344 5.66 34.94 8.93
C GLU A 344 5.06 33.51 8.96
N PHE A 345 5.87 32.47 8.80
CA PHE A 345 5.39 31.10 8.73
C PHE A 345 5.41 30.43 10.11
N SER A 346 4.23 30.02 10.60
CA SER A 346 4.08 29.25 11.84
C SER A 346 3.38 27.92 11.61
N ILE A 347 3.86 26.87 12.27
CA ILE A 347 3.26 25.53 12.17
C ILE A 347 3.45 24.74 13.47
N ALA A 348 2.40 24.03 13.87
CA ALA A 348 2.43 23.14 15.04
C ALA A 348 3.49 22.03 14.87
N GLY A 349 4.27 21.77 15.92
CA GLY A 349 5.31 20.75 15.96
C GLY A 349 4.79 19.37 15.58
N SER A 350 3.61 18.97 16.09
CA SER A 350 2.95 17.70 15.71
C SER A 350 2.57 17.60 14.23
N LYS A 351 2.40 18.74 13.53
CA LYS A 351 2.18 18.78 12.08
C LYS A 351 3.50 18.80 11.29
N LEU A 352 4.62 19.15 11.93
CA LEU A 352 5.97 19.07 11.36
C LEU A 352 6.53 17.65 11.46
N ASP A 353 6.57 17.07 12.66
CA ASP A 353 6.94 15.68 12.93
C ASP A 353 6.38 15.22 14.28
N CYS A 354 6.13 13.91 14.45
CA CYS A 354 5.67 13.38 15.73
C CYS A 354 6.68 13.58 16.86
N ASP A 355 7.99 13.61 16.56
CA ASP A 355 9.05 13.82 17.55
C ASP A 355 9.15 15.29 18.00
N LEU A 356 8.59 16.21 17.20
CA LEU A 356 8.51 17.64 17.51
C LEU A 356 7.20 18.00 18.25
N SER A 357 6.42 17.01 18.69
CA SER A 357 5.29 17.26 19.58
C SER A 357 5.80 17.62 20.99
N PHE A 358 5.02 18.39 21.75
CA PHE A 358 5.39 18.77 23.12
C PHE A 358 5.75 17.56 23.98
N ASN A 359 4.90 16.53 24.00
CA ASN A 359 5.13 15.32 24.79
C ASN A 359 6.41 14.59 24.34
N SER A 360 6.64 14.48 23.02
CA SER A 360 7.85 13.84 22.49
C SER A 360 9.12 14.62 22.84
N LEU A 361 9.06 15.94 22.78
CA LEU A 361 10.18 16.80 23.18
C LEU A 361 10.44 16.70 24.68
N CYS A 362 9.40 16.62 25.52
CA CYS A 362 9.60 16.39 26.97
C CYS A 362 10.25 15.04 27.27
N VAL A 363 9.91 13.99 26.51
CA VAL A 363 10.57 12.69 26.64
C VAL A 363 12.05 12.79 26.28
N THR A 364 12.40 13.54 25.24
CA THR A 364 13.78 13.64 24.74
C THR A 364 14.64 14.62 25.53
N LEU A 365 14.09 15.78 25.92
CA LEU A 365 14.82 16.91 26.51
C LEU A 365 14.55 17.08 28.03
N GLY A 366 13.70 16.24 28.60
CA GLY A 366 13.23 16.34 29.98
C GLY A 366 12.03 17.29 30.14
N ASN A 367 11.56 17.47 31.37
CA ASN A 367 10.47 18.40 31.66
C ASN A 367 10.93 19.85 31.49
N VAL A 368 10.05 20.70 30.94
CA VAL A 368 10.31 22.13 30.79
C VAL A 368 10.27 22.80 32.16
N THR A 369 11.27 23.62 32.50
CA THR A 369 11.25 24.46 33.71
C THR A 369 10.29 25.63 33.53
N THR A 370 9.61 26.05 34.61
CA THR A 370 8.59 27.10 34.56
C THR A 370 9.11 28.41 33.96
N GLU A 371 10.40 28.71 34.15
CA GLU A 371 11.08 29.90 33.60
C GLU A 371 11.13 29.93 32.07
N LEU A 372 11.14 28.77 31.40
CA LEU A 372 11.20 28.67 29.93
C LEU A 372 9.83 28.81 29.26
N ILE A 373 8.74 28.70 30.02
CA ILE A 373 7.35 28.79 29.54
C ILE A 373 6.93 30.26 29.42
N ILE A 374 7.57 31.16 30.16
CA ILE A 374 7.27 32.59 30.18
C ILE A 374 7.97 33.27 29.00
N GLN A 375 7.38 33.17 27.81
CA GLN A 375 7.71 34.06 26.68
C GLN A 375 6.72 35.22 26.63
N PRO A 376 7.14 36.46 26.32
CA PRO A 376 6.25 37.61 26.30
C PRO A 376 5.09 37.39 25.32
N HIS A 377 3.86 37.48 25.84
CA HIS A 377 2.64 37.38 25.06
C HIS A 377 2.60 38.47 23.99
N GLN A 378 2.77 38.11 22.72
CA GLN A 378 2.22 38.89 21.62
C GLN A 378 0.91 38.24 21.18
N ALA A 379 -0.18 39.01 21.32
CA ALA A 379 -1.53 38.60 21.00
C ALA A 379 -1.61 38.08 19.55
N ILE A 380 -2.25 36.92 19.38
CA ILE A 380 -2.69 36.45 18.08
C ILE A 380 -3.78 37.42 17.62
N THR A 381 -3.55 38.12 16.50
CA THR A 381 -4.66 38.66 15.72
C THR A 381 -5.44 37.46 15.20
N SER A 382 -6.56 37.21 15.84
CA SER A 382 -7.55 36.22 15.42
C SER A 382 -7.98 36.52 13.99
N SER A 383 -7.64 35.63 13.06
CA SER A 383 -8.47 35.40 11.87
C SER A 383 -9.15 34.04 11.99
N GLY A 384 -10.20 34.01 12.81
CA GLY A 384 -11.38 33.15 12.61
C GLY A 384 -11.24 31.68 13.01
N GLY A 385 -11.93 31.30 14.09
CA GLY A 385 -12.16 29.90 14.42
C GLY A 385 -13.22 29.23 13.55
N GLY A 386 -13.20 27.90 13.55
CA GLY A 386 -14.35 27.04 13.26
C GLY A 386 -14.42 26.46 11.84
N GLY A 387 -14.80 25.18 11.77
CA GLY A 387 -15.56 24.67 10.64
C GLY A 387 -14.76 23.94 9.56
N THR A 388 -15.08 22.66 9.44
CA THR A 388 -14.95 21.87 8.22
C THR A 388 -15.56 22.58 7.00
N SER A 389 -14.95 22.37 5.83
CA SER A 389 -15.53 22.39 4.47
C SER A 389 -15.11 23.52 3.52
N ASN A 390 -14.75 23.09 2.31
CA ASN A 390 -14.74 23.79 1.01
C ASN A 390 -13.73 24.93 0.76
N GLU A 391 -12.60 24.57 0.15
CA GLU A 391 -11.88 25.48 -0.75
C GLU A 391 -12.45 25.39 -2.17
N GLN A 392 -13.41 26.28 -2.46
CA GLN A 392 -13.71 26.75 -3.81
C GLN A 392 -13.22 28.18 -3.97
N GLY A 393 -12.48 28.42 -5.05
CA GLY A 393 -12.56 29.67 -5.81
C GLY A 393 -11.65 30.80 -5.37
N TRP A 394 -10.45 30.86 -5.95
CA TRP A 394 -9.91 32.14 -6.41
C TRP A 394 -9.66 31.98 -7.92
N ARG A 395 -10.54 32.62 -8.70
CA ARG A 395 -10.33 32.92 -10.11
C ARG A 395 -9.48 34.17 -10.15
N ASP A 396 -8.43 34.17 -10.97
CA ASP A 396 -8.05 35.35 -11.73
C ASP A 396 -7.66 34.91 -13.15
N ASP A 397 -8.37 35.52 -14.08
CA ASP A 397 -8.24 35.58 -15.54
C ASP A 397 -7.18 36.68 -15.80
N LYS A 398 -6.19 36.64 -16.71
CA LYS A 398 -6.18 36.36 -18.16
C LYS A 398 -4.74 36.48 -18.70
N ASN A 399 -4.46 35.71 -19.76
CA ASN A 399 -3.65 36.01 -20.97
C ASN A 399 -2.18 36.46 -20.79
N LYS A 400 -1.14 36.01 -21.52
CA LYS A 400 -0.89 35.40 -22.85
C LYS A 400 0.60 34.93 -22.73
N ASP A 401 1.10 33.85 -23.32
CA ASP A 401 1.31 33.64 -24.74
C ASP A 401 1.71 32.18 -25.04
N SER A 402 1.43 31.81 -26.27
CA SER A 402 1.66 30.52 -26.92
C SER A 402 3.14 30.12 -27.04
N GLN A 403 3.45 28.88 -26.65
CA GLN A 403 4.40 28.03 -27.40
C GLN A 403 4.03 26.56 -27.23
N ARG A 404 3.80 25.90 -28.37
CA ARG A 404 3.47 24.47 -28.52
C ARG A 404 4.56 23.61 -27.89
N ASN A 405 4.18 22.66 -27.02
CA ASN A 405 4.96 21.47 -26.71
C ASN A 405 4.02 20.31 -26.35
N GLU A 406 4.45 19.11 -26.74
CA GLU A 406 3.78 17.81 -26.84
C GLU A 406 2.94 17.35 -25.62
N PRO A 407 1.94 16.46 -25.82
CA PRO A 407 1.02 16.03 -24.76
C PRO A 407 1.73 15.14 -23.72
N PHE A 408 2.24 15.76 -22.67
CA PHE A 408 2.69 15.09 -21.46
C PHE A 408 1.47 14.58 -20.67
N TYR A 409 1.32 13.25 -20.57
CA TYR A 409 0.33 12.63 -19.69
C TYR A 409 0.62 12.98 -18.23
N ASN A 410 -0.30 13.72 -17.60
CA ASN A 410 -0.25 14.06 -16.17
C ASN A 410 -1.07 13.02 -15.39
N PRO A 411 -0.46 12.19 -14.51
CA PRO A 411 -1.22 11.26 -13.69
C PRO A 411 -2.20 12.05 -12.80
N SER A 412 -3.45 11.57 -12.77
CA SER A 412 -4.59 12.20 -12.12
C SER A 412 -4.28 12.67 -10.69
N LYS A 413 -3.98 13.97 -10.55
CA LYS A 413 -4.10 14.66 -9.26
C LYS A 413 -5.59 14.81 -9.00
N ARG A 414 -6.15 13.93 -8.18
CA ARG A 414 -7.50 14.15 -7.63
C ARG A 414 -7.43 15.42 -6.78
N ARG A 415 -8.02 16.48 -7.32
CA ARG A 415 -8.32 17.74 -6.64
C ARG A 415 -9.43 17.47 -5.62
N ARG A 416 -9.28 18.11 -4.46
CA ARG A 416 -10.11 18.08 -3.23
C ARG A 416 -9.77 16.96 -2.26
#